data_AF-X1FUE5-F1
#
_entry.id   AF-X1FUE5-F1
#
_cell.length_a   1.000
_cell.length_b   1.000
_cell.length_c   1.000
_cell.angle_alpha   90.00
_cell.angle_beta   90.00
_cell.angle_gamma   90.00
#
_symmetry.space_group_name_H-M   'P 1'
#
loop_
_entity.id
_entity.type
_entity.pdbx_description
1 polymer ?
#
loop_
_entity_poly.entity_id
_entity_poly.type
_entity_poly.pdbx_seq_one_letter_code
_entity_poly.pdbx_strand_id
1 'polypeptide(L)' 'MVEIYSLGDIGRDDGTSQVELTQVKAICNQCGATYTDEESIDLAKKWIAQGYAPCPNLSCQGELEIKE' A
#
# COMPACT_ATOMS: atom_id res chain seq x y z
N MET A 1 38.41 -29.46 22.08
CA MET A 1 38.03 -30.29 20.93
C MET A 1 36.70 -29.74 20.46
N VAL A 2 36.69 -29.15 19.28
CA VAL A 2 35.68 -28.21 18.81
C VAL A 2 34.78 -28.94 17.82
N GLU A 3 33.53 -29.20 18.19
CA GLU A 3 32.52 -29.77 17.30
C GLU A 3 31.81 -28.62 16.57
N ILE A 4 32.24 -28.34 15.35
CA ILE A 4 31.54 -27.46 14.40
C ILE A 4 31.44 -28.17 13.08
N TYR A 5 30.30 -28.83 12.84
CA TYR A 5 29.71 -29.07 11.52
C TYR A 5 28.18 -29.17 11.74
N SER A 6 27.45 -28.07 11.56
CA SER A 6 26.68 -27.73 10.35
C SER A 6 25.37 -28.51 10.22
N LEU A 7 24.28 -27.97 10.82
CA LEU A 7 22.94 -28.11 10.25
C LEU A 7 22.53 -26.73 9.73
N GLY A 8 22.35 -26.65 8.42
CA GLY A 8 21.76 -25.49 7.77
C GLY A 8 20.25 -25.56 7.84
N ASP A 9 19.65 -24.47 8.29
CA ASP A 9 18.29 -24.04 7.98
C ASP A 9 18.40 -22.50 7.87
N ILE A 10 18.64 -21.97 6.67
CA ILE A 10 17.58 -21.38 5.83
C ILE A 10 16.54 -20.64 6.70
N GLY A 11 16.96 -19.49 7.22
CA GLY A 11 16.08 -18.42 7.64
C GLY A 11 16.56 -17.16 6.98
N ARG A 12 16.18 -16.96 5.71
CA ARG A 12 16.24 -15.65 5.08
C ARG A 12 15.33 -14.77 5.93
N ASP A 13 15.91 -13.88 6.72
CA ASP A 13 15.20 -12.83 7.45
C ASP A 13 14.70 -11.81 6.42
N ASP A 14 13.77 -12.25 5.57
CA ASP A 14 12.76 -11.36 5.04
C ASP A 14 11.88 -11.05 6.24
N GLY A 15 12.22 -9.98 6.96
CA GLY A 15 11.39 -9.31 7.93
C GLY A 15 10.10 -8.82 7.27
N THR A 16 9.29 -9.76 6.79
CA THR A 16 7.92 -9.53 6.38
C THR A 16 7.13 -9.58 7.68
N SER A 17 7.25 -8.50 8.46
CA SER A 17 6.25 -8.18 9.46
C SER A 17 4.93 -8.06 8.72
N GLN A 18 4.23 -9.20 8.64
CA GLN A 18 2.82 -9.32 8.31
C GLN A 18 2.05 -8.64 9.44
N VAL A 19 2.11 -7.32 9.46
CA VAL A 19 1.00 -6.56 9.96
C VAL A 19 -0.05 -6.68 8.87
N GLU A 20 -1.01 -7.58 9.09
CA GLU A 20 -2.31 -7.56 8.42
C GLU A 20 -3.06 -6.30 8.91
N LEU A 21 -2.45 -5.14 8.69
CA LEU A 21 -3.10 -3.85 8.70
C LEU A 21 -3.89 -3.87 7.40
N THR A 22 -5.21 -3.93 7.50
CA THR A 22 -6.15 -3.60 6.44
C THR A 22 -5.52 -2.49 5.58
N GLN A 23 -4.98 -2.85 4.42
CA GLN A 23 -4.10 -1.97 3.65
C GLN A 23 -5.00 -0.96 2.95
N VAL A 24 -5.39 0.08 3.70
CA VAL A 24 -6.16 1.19 3.17
C VAL A 24 -5.41 1.70 1.96
N LYS A 25 -6.08 1.79 0.82
CA LYS A 25 -5.50 2.20 -0.45
C LYS A 25 -6.46 3.15 -1.16
N ALA A 26 -5.91 4.18 -1.78
CA ALA A 26 -6.69 5.07 -2.64
C ALA A 26 -6.61 4.54 -4.08
N ILE A 27 -7.74 4.29 -4.71
CA ILE A 27 -7.84 3.75 -6.06
C ILE A 27 -8.63 4.72 -6.93
N CYS A 28 -8.10 5.06 -8.10
CA CYS A 28 -8.85 5.82 -9.09
C CYS A 28 -9.91 4.94 -9.75
N ASN A 29 -11.20 5.32 -9.73
CA ASN A 29 -12.26 4.50 -10.31
C ASN A 29 -12.13 4.33 -11.83
N GLN A 30 -11.56 5.32 -12.52
CA GLN A 30 -11.49 5.32 -13.98
C GLN A 30 -10.30 4.51 -14.51
N CYS A 31 -9.12 4.67 -13.91
CA CYS A 31 -7.90 4.02 -14.40
C CYS A 31 -7.36 2.90 -13.53
N GLY A 32 -7.95 2.68 -12.35
CA GLY A 32 -7.47 1.68 -11.39
C GLY A 32 -6.11 2.03 -10.77
N ALA A 33 -5.60 3.25 -10.96
CA ALA A 33 -4.37 3.70 -10.33
C ALA A 33 -4.50 3.59 -8.81
N THR A 34 -3.63 2.80 -8.20
CA THR A 34 -3.67 2.49 -6.76
C THR A 34 -2.52 3.20 -6.06
N TYR A 35 -2.84 3.88 -4.98
CA TYR A 35 -1.91 4.59 -4.10
C TYR A 35 -2.02 3.98 -2.71
N THR A 36 -0.92 3.37 -2.26
CA THR A 36 -0.82 2.71 -0.95
C THR A 36 -0.05 3.56 0.06
N ASP A 37 0.45 4.72 -0.37
CA ASP A 37 1.18 5.65 0.49
C ASP A 37 0.23 6.35 1.47
N GLU A 38 0.61 6.42 2.74
CA GLU A 38 -0.21 7.04 3.80
C GLU A 38 -0.60 8.49 3.47
N GLU A 39 0.34 9.30 2.95
CA GLU A 39 0.06 10.68 2.53
C GLU A 39 -0.99 10.74 1.42
N SER A 40 -0.88 9.87 0.41
CA SER A 40 -1.83 9.79 -0.69
C SER A 40 -3.23 9.40 -0.20
N ILE A 41 -3.30 8.48 0.76
CA ILE A 41 -4.54 8.04 1.39
C ILE A 41 -5.17 9.16 2.23
N ASP A 42 -4.40 9.89 3.03
CA ASP A 42 -4.90 11.02 3.83
C ASP A 42 -5.43 12.16 2.94
N LEU A 43 -4.70 12.48 1.87
CA LEU A 43 -5.13 13.45 0.86
C LEU A 43 -6.42 12.99 0.17
N ALA A 44 -6.47 11.73 -0.28
CA ALA A 44 -7.66 11.17 -0.89
C ALA A 44 -8.87 11.21 0.06
N LYS A 45 -8.70 10.89 1.35
CA LYS A 45 -9.78 11.01 2.36
C LYS A 45 -10.28 12.45 2.49
N LYS A 46 -9.37 13.44 2.59
CA LYS A 46 -9.73 14.86 2.65
C LYS A 46 -10.46 15.34 1.41
N TRP A 47 -10.04 14.88 0.24
CA TRP A 47 -10.63 15.23 -1.05
C TRP A 47 -12.02 14.62 -1.22
N ILE A 48 -12.19 13.34 -0.87
CA ILE A 48 -13.50 12.66 -0.87
C ILE A 48 -14.46 13.33 0.11
N ALA A 49 -13.98 13.71 1.32
CA ALA A 49 -14.79 14.41 2.31
C ALA A 49 -15.25 15.80 1.83
N GLN A 50 -14.49 16.44 0.94
CA GLN A 50 -14.85 17.72 0.30
C GLN A 50 -15.74 17.53 -0.93
N GLY A 51 -16.01 16.29 -1.35
CA GLY A 51 -16.75 15.98 -2.57
C GLY A 51 -15.97 16.28 -3.86
N TYR A 52 -14.65 16.43 -3.77
CA TYR A 52 -13.77 16.73 -4.90
C TYR A 52 -12.51 15.89 -4.79
N ALA A 53 -12.56 14.68 -5.36
CA ALA A 53 -11.48 13.69 -5.30
C ALA A 53 -10.88 13.37 -6.67
N PRO A 54 -10.22 14.33 -7.33
CA PRO A 54 -9.65 14.08 -8.65
C PRO A 54 -8.52 13.05 -8.58
N CYS A 55 -8.46 12.17 -9.59
CA CYS A 55 -7.32 11.28 -9.73
C CYS A 55 -6.04 12.06 -10.06
N PRO A 56 -4.89 11.75 -9.42
CA PRO A 56 -3.62 12.41 -9.71
C PRO A 56 -3.09 12.08 -11.11
N ASN A 57 -3.64 11.03 -11.73
CA ASN A 57 -3.24 10.58 -13.05
C ASN A 57 -3.76 11.57 -14.11
N LEU A 58 -2.86 12.43 -14.62
CA LEU A 58 -3.16 13.41 -15.67
C LEU A 58 -3.71 12.77 -16.97
N SER A 59 -3.46 11.48 -17.20
CA SER A 59 -3.98 10.74 -18.35
C SER A 59 -5.38 10.18 -18.11
N CYS A 60 -5.91 10.24 -16.89
CA CYS A 60 -7.24 9.74 -16.54
C CYS A 60 -7.96 10.69 -15.57
N GLN A 61 -8.95 11.38 -16.12
CA GLN A 61 -9.88 12.20 -15.34
C GLN A 61 -10.91 11.28 -14.68
N GLY A 62 -10.62 10.87 -13.45
CA GLY A 62 -11.53 10.09 -12.62
C GLY A 62 -11.57 10.57 -11.19
N GLU A 63 -12.27 9.82 -10.36
CA GLU A 63 -12.37 10.07 -8.93
C GLU A 63 -11.59 9.03 -8.12
N LEU A 64 -10.90 9.49 -7.07
CA LEU A 64 -10.26 8.63 -6.08
C LEU A 64 -11.31 8.07 -5.12
N GLU A 65 -11.20 6.77 -4.86
CA GLU A 65 -11.98 6.03 -3.87
C GLU A 65 -11.03 5.40 -2.85
N ILE A 66 -11.41 5.37 -1.57
CA ILE A 66 -10.68 4.59 -0.57
C ILE A 66 -11.26 3.17 -0.54
N LYS A 67 -10.38 2.17 -0.62
CA LYS A 67 -10.69 0.76 -0.32
C LYS A 67 -9.86 0.32 0.88
N GLU A 68 -10.48 -0.47 1.75
CA GLU A 68 -9.86 -1.13 2.91
C GLU A 68 -9.81 -2.64 2.69
#